data_AF-A0A8J7MPE0-F1
#
_entry.id   AF-A0A8J7MPE0-F1
#
_cell.length_a   1.000
_cell.length_b   1.000
_cell.length_c   1.000
_cell.angle_alpha   90.00
_cell.angle_beta   90.00
_cell.angle_gamma   90.00
#
_symmetry.space_group_name_H-M   'P 1'
#
loop_
_entity.id
_entity.type
_entity.pdbx_description
1 polymer ?
#
loop_
_entity_poly.entity_id
_entity_poly.type
_entity_poly.pdbx_seq_one_letter_code
_entity_poly.pdbx_strand_id
1 'polypeptide(L)'
;MFWKKKPAEPVKRIENPALIAVFDRSKTLTVNVFPTEIKTPAIAGIMLADIAVHMSKALVAAGLAVSEASALSVIVEIFNAERANPTDVAVGGLVQ
;
A
#
# COMPACT_ATOMS: atom_id res chain seq x y z
N MET A 1 -14.01 -10.08 -39.89
CA MET A 1 -12.91 -9.78 -38.95
C MET A 1 -13.34 -10.25 -37.57
N PHE A 2 -12.90 -11.43 -37.13
CA PHE A 2 -13.35 -12.03 -35.87
C PHE A 2 -12.45 -11.56 -34.72
N TRP A 3 -12.96 -10.69 -33.87
CA TRP A 3 -12.28 -10.32 -32.63
C TRP A 3 -12.43 -11.48 -31.63
N LYS A 4 -11.38 -12.29 -31.49
CA LYS A 4 -11.30 -13.26 -30.39
C LYS A 4 -11.18 -12.46 -29.08
N LYS A 5 -12.25 -12.43 -28.28
CA LYS A 5 -12.18 -11.97 -26.88
C LYS A 5 -11.11 -12.81 -26.17
N LYS A 6 -10.07 -12.17 -25.65
CA LYS A 6 -9.10 -12.86 -24.78
C LYS A 6 -9.89 -13.46 -23.60
N PRO A 7 -9.69 -14.73 -23.27
CA PRO A 7 -10.30 -15.30 -22.07
C PRO A 7 -9.86 -14.47 -20.86
N ALA A 8 -10.80 -14.10 -20.00
CA ALA A 8 -10.49 -13.43 -18.75
C ALA A 8 -9.53 -14.33 -17.97
N GLU A 9 -8.38 -13.78 -17.55
CA GLU A 9 -7.46 -14.51 -16.69
C GLU A 9 -8.19 -14.90 -15.40
N PRO A 10 -8.05 -16.15 -14.92
CA PRO A 10 -8.69 -16.57 -13.69
C PRO A 10 -8.18 -15.68 -12.55
N VAL A 11 -9.11 -15.13 -11.76
CA VAL A 11 -8.78 -14.32 -10.59
C VAL A 11 -7.91 -15.16 -9.67
N LYS A 12 -6.62 -14.80 -9.58
CA LYS A 12 -5.65 -15.52 -8.77
C LYS A 12 -6.05 -15.37 -7.30
N ARG A 13 -6.45 -16.47 -6.67
CA ARG A 13 -6.75 -16.51 -5.24
C ARG A 13 -5.49 -16.19 -4.45
N ILE A 14 -5.59 -15.24 -3.52
CA ILE A 14 -4.48 -14.88 -2.62
C ILE A 14 -4.50 -15.88 -1.47
N GLU A 15 -3.54 -16.80 -1.43
CA GLU A 15 -3.55 -17.89 -0.44
C GLU A 15 -2.76 -17.56 0.84
N ASN A 16 -1.86 -16.57 0.82
CA ASN A 16 -1.13 -16.06 2.00
C ASN A 16 -0.72 -14.59 1.75
N PRO A 17 -1.55 -13.60 2.14
CA PRO A 17 -1.21 -12.20 1.94
C PRO A 17 -0.11 -11.77 2.92
N ALA A 18 0.91 -11.07 2.43
CA ALA A 18 1.93 -10.47 3.32
C ALA A 18 1.36 -9.32 4.18
N LEU A 19 0.32 -8.65 3.69
CA LEU A 19 -0.35 -7.53 4.35
C LEU A 19 -1.86 -7.59 4.08
N ILE A 20 -2.66 -7.38 5.12
CA ILE A 20 -4.11 -7.18 5.02
C ILE A 20 -4.45 -5.83 5.65
N ALA A 21 -5.04 -4.94 4.87
CA ALA A 21 -5.50 -3.63 5.31
C ALA A 21 -7.03 -3.60 5.32
N VAL A 22 -7.63 -3.27 6.46
CA VAL A 22 -9.09 -3.21 6.63
C VAL A 22 -9.48 -1.88 7.26
N PHE A 23 -10.45 -1.21 6.66
CA PHE A 23 -11.14 -0.10 7.31
C PHE A 23 -12.24 -0.64 8.21
N ASP A 24 -12.23 -0.24 9.48
CA ASP A 24 -13.35 -0.51 10.37
C ASP A 24 -14.50 0.50 10.15
N ARG A 25 -15.59 0.32 10.90
CA ARG A 25 -16.77 1.20 10.82
C ARG A 25 -16.46 2.66 11.25
N SER A 26 -15.40 2.87 12.02
CA SER A 26 -14.90 4.19 12.43
C SER A 26 -13.98 4.85 11.40
N LYS A 27 -13.74 4.21 10.24
CA LYS A 27 -12.74 4.62 9.23
C LYS A 27 -11.30 4.56 9.73
N THR A 28 -11.04 3.83 10.80
CA THR A 28 -9.67 3.51 11.21
C THR A 28 -9.14 2.42 10.31
N LEU A 29 -7.91 2.60 9.82
CA LEU A 29 -7.20 1.60 9.04
C LEU A 29 -6.43 0.67 9.97
N THR A 30 -6.82 -0.60 10.03
CA THR A 30 -6.01 -1.65 10.66
C THR A 30 -5.21 -2.38 9.60
N VAL A 31 -3.89 -2.45 9.81
CA VAL A 31 -2.98 -3.18 8.93
C VAL A 31 -2.41 -4.37 9.70
N ASN A 32 -2.77 -5.58 9.26
CA ASN A 32 -2.15 -6.81 9.75
C ASN A 32 -0.98 -7.17 8.84
N VAL A 33 0.19 -7.34 9.43
CA VAL A 33 1.43 -7.70 8.74
C VAL A 33 1.83 -9.10 9.17
N PHE A 34 2.16 -9.96 8.21
CA PHE A 34 2.63 -11.33 8.46
C PHE A 34 4.15 -11.38 8.32
N PRO A 35 4.94 -11.34 9.42
CA PRO A 35 6.40 -11.17 9.34
C PRO A 35 7.10 -12.33 8.62
N THR A 36 6.51 -13.53 8.68
CA THR A 36 7.01 -14.74 8.01
C THR A 36 7.03 -14.60 6.48
N GLU A 37 6.17 -13.75 5.92
CA GLU A 37 6.08 -13.53 4.47
C GLU A 37 7.00 -12.42 3.97
N ILE A 38 7.38 -11.47 4.83
CA ILE A 38 8.26 -10.34 4.46
C ILE A 38 9.72 -10.79 4.29
N LYS A 39 10.15 -11.83 5.01
CA LYS A 39 11.47 -12.51 4.95
C LYS A 39 12.70 -11.65 5.29
N THR A 40 12.82 -10.43 4.75
CA THR A 40 13.95 -9.53 4.97
C THR A 40 13.54 -8.05 5.03
N PRO A 41 14.29 -7.18 5.73
CA PRO A 41 14.03 -5.74 5.72
C PRO A 41 14.06 -5.10 4.33
N ALA A 42 14.93 -5.59 3.44
CA ALA A 42 15.03 -5.10 2.07
C ALA A 42 13.73 -5.33 1.29
N ILE A 43 13.12 -6.51 1.44
CA ILE A 43 11.82 -6.82 0.82
C ILE A 43 10.72 -5.92 1.40
N ALA A 44 10.71 -5.69 2.71
CA ALA A 44 9.77 -4.77 3.35
C ALA A 44 9.89 -3.35 2.74
N GLY A 45 11.12 -2.86 2.55
CA GLY A 45 11.38 -1.57 1.94
C GLY A 45 10.86 -1.48 0.50
N ILE A 46 11.07 -2.52 -0.31
CA ILE A 46 10.54 -2.59 -1.68
C ILE A 46 9.01 -2.56 -1.66
N MET A 47 8.36 -3.34 -0.79
CA MET A 47 6.90 -3.35 -0.66
C MET A 47 6.33 -1.96 -0.33
N LEU A 48 6.96 -1.24 0.61
CA LEU A 48 6.53 0.12 0.96
C LEU A 48 6.70 1.09 -0.21
N ALA A 49 7.78 0.96 -0.99
CA ALA A 49 7.99 1.75 -2.19
C ALA A 49 6.93 1.47 -3.26
N ASP A 50 6.59 0.21 -3.50
CA ASP A 50 5.55 -0.18 -4.45
C ASP A 50 4.17 0.36 -4.03
N ILE A 51 3.83 0.29 -2.74
CA ILE A 51 2.60 0.88 -2.19
C ILE A 51 2.58 2.39 -2.45
N ALA A 52 3.67 3.11 -2.17
CA ALA A 52 3.74 4.55 -2.40
C ALA A 52 3.54 4.91 -3.89
N VAL A 53 4.13 4.14 -4.81
CA VAL A 53 3.95 4.32 -6.26
C VAL A 53 2.52 4.01 -6.70
N HIS A 54 1.88 2.98 -6.15
CA HIS A 54 0.48 2.68 -6.46
C HIS A 54 -0.46 3.75 -5.91
N MET A 55 -0.19 4.28 -4.72
CA MET A 55 -0.96 5.37 -4.13
C MET A 55 -0.81 6.66 -4.94
N SER A 56 0.39 7.00 -5.40
CA SER A 56 0.60 8.21 -6.21
C SER A 56 -0.21 8.17 -7.51
N LYS A 57 -0.24 7.01 -8.19
CA LYS A 57 -1.10 6.75 -9.36
C LYS A 57 -2.58 6.91 -9.05
N ALA A 58 -3.03 6.34 -7.94
CA ALA A 58 -4.44 6.42 -7.52
C ALA A 58 -4.86 7.86 -7.21
N LEU A 59 -4.00 8.66 -6.55
CA LEU A 59 -4.26 10.06 -6.24
C LEU A 59 -4.40 10.91 -7.51
N VAL A 60 -3.55 10.71 -8.50
CA VAL A 60 -3.66 11.39 -9.80
C VAL A 60 -4.94 10.99 -10.52
N ALA A 61 -5.25 9.69 -10.56
CA ALA A 61 -6.47 9.19 -11.19
C ALA A 61 -7.75 9.74 -10.53
N ALA A 62 -7.69 10.02 -9.23
CA ALA A 62 -8.78 10.65 -8.47
C ALA A 62 -8.83 12.19 -8.61
N GLY A 63 -7.89 12.82 -9.33
CA GLY A 63 -7.78 14.27 -9.46
C GLY A 63 -7.28 14.98 -8.19
N LEU A 64 -6.69 14.23 -7.25
CA LEU A 64 -6.18 14.73 -5.96
C LEU A 64 -4.72 15.18 -6.03
N ALA A 65 -4.04 14.91 -7.14
CA ALA A 65 -2.67 15.35 -7.39
C ALA A 65 -2.47 15.71 -8.87
N VAL A 66 -1.56 16.65 -9.12
CA VAL A 66 -1.25 17.16 -10.48
C VAL A 66 -0.47 16.15 -11.31
N SER A 67 0.41 15.36 -10.67
CA SER A 67 1.22 14.34 -11.34
C SER A 67 1.65 13.23 -10.37
N GLU A 68 2.01 12.07 -10.91
CA GLU A 68 2.46 10.92 -10.09
C GLU A 68 3.74 11.28 -9.32
N ALA A 69 4.66 12.00 -9.97
CA ALA A 69 5.91 12.44 -9.36
C ALA A 69 5.67 13.41 -8.20
N SER A 70 4.75 14.38 -8.37
CA SER A 70 4.39 15.31 -7.30
C SER A 70 3.74 14.58 -6.12
N ALA A 71 2.78 13.69 -6.40
CA ALA A 71 2.13 12.89 -5.36
C ALA A 71 3.12 12.01 -4.60
N LEU A 72 4.02 11.31 -5.31
CA LEU A 72 5.04 10.47 -4.69
C LEU A 72 6.00 11.29 -3.82
N SER A 73 6.43 12.46 -4.30
CA SER A 73 7.30 13.36 -3.52
C SER A 73 6.66 13.75 -2.20
N VAL A 74 5.38 14.13 -2.20
CA VAL A 74 4.63 14.49 -0.99
C VAL A 74 4.48 13.29 -0.06
N ILE A 75 4.17 12.10 -0.59
CA ILE A 75 4.08 10.87 0.22
C ILE A 75 5.41 10.60 0.94
N VAL A 76 6.53 10.69 0.23
CA VAL A 76 7.87 10.46 0.79
C VAL A 76 8.25 11.54 1.81
N GLU A 77 7.91 12.79 1.56
CA GLU A 77 8.14 13.90 2.49
C GLU A 77 7.41 13.67 3.82
N ILE A 78 6.10 13.41 3.76
CA ILE A 78 5.28 13.16 4.95
C ILE A 78 5.74 11.88 5.69
N PHE A 79 6.06 10.81 4.96
CA PHE A 79 6.60 9.60 5.58
C PHE A 79 7.88 9.87 6.37
N ASN A 80 8.81 10.63 5.79
CA ASN A 80 10.06 10.97 6.47
C ASN A 80 9.84 11.90 7.67
N ALA A 81 8.91 12.85 7.54
CA ALA A 81 8.54 13.75 8.63
C ALA A 81 7.92 12.99 9.81
N GLU A 82 6.94 12.12 9.56
CA GLU A 82 6.29 11.30 10.58
C GLU A 82 7.29 10.33 11.24
N ARG A 83 8.19 9.72 10.46
CA ARG A 83 9.26 8.87 11.00
C ARG A 83 10.21 9.65 11.92
N ALA A 84 10.50 10.90 11.59
CA ALA A 84 11.42 11.74 12.36
C ALA A 84 10.77 12.33 13.63
N ASN A 85 9.47 12.64 13.57
CA ASN A 85 8.70 13.21 14.67
C ASN A 85 7.27 12.67 14.65
N PRO A 86 7.02 11.49 15.26
CA PRO A 86 5.70 10.85 15.23
C PRO A 86 4.62 11.74 15.84
N THR A 87 3.54 11.95 15.09
CA THR A 87 2.40 12.76 15.54
C THR A 87 1.46 11.98 16.46
N ASP A 88 1.51 10.65 16.39
CA ASP A 88 0.77 9.74 17.27
C ASP A 88 1.67 8.55 17.67
N VAL A 89 1.71 8.22 18.96
CA VAL A 89 2.44 7.01 19.42
C VAL A 89 1.55 5.83 19.12
N ALA A 90 1.56 5.35 17.88
CA ALA A 90 0.64 4.33 17.39
C ALA A 90 0.58 3.13 18.35
N VAL A 91 -0.62 2.82 18.84
CA VAL A 91 -0.96 1.51 19.44
C VAL A 91 -1.08 0.50 18.29
N GLY A 92 0.02 0.29 17.57
CA GLY A 92 0.14 -0.74 16.54
C GLY A 92 0.48 -2.07 17.19
N GLY A 93 -0.49 -2.99 17.23
CA GLY A 93 -0.27 -4.34 17.76
C GLY A 93 0.42 -5.23 16.73
N LEU A 94 1.56 -5.82 17.10
CA LEU A 94 2.00 -7.07 16.48
C LEU A 94 0.99 -8.13 16.93
N VAL A 95 0.14 -8.61 16.01
CA VAL A 95 -0.61 -9.84 16.28
C VAL A 95 0.43 -10.95 16.35
N GLN A 96 0.65 -11.49 17.55
CA GLN A 96 1.51 -12.65 17.79
C GLN A 96 0.92 -13.90 17.14
#